data_AF-A0A1E3JIB0-F1
#
_entry.id   AF-A0A1E3JIB0-F1
#
_cell.length_a   1.000
_cell.length_b   1.000
_cell.length_c   1.000
_cell.angle_alpha   90.00
_cell.angle_beta   90.00
_cell.angle_gamma   90.00
#
_symmetry.space_group_name_H-M   'P 1'
#
loop_
_entity.id
_entity.type
_entity.pdbx_description
1 polymer ?
#
loop_
_entity_poly.entity_id
_entity_poly.type
_entity_poly.pdbx_seq_one_letter_code
_entity_poly.pdbx_strand_id
1 'polypeptide(L)'
;MPPLPVLLRTLLRPSISRATLAPRYASSHAPPTSTIGLRDSAIPHRTVRLATPTGLSQPQSLSSILPTYDPSHHSLILVSTDGPHAIVKLVSRAEEREKEKEKEDKERVKRKMGMEEKEVQVSWQSAKGDLEHKLDTAKGLLEKGDRVQVVFANRKRGDPVGDAQKKQVVDLFDAALGEVGKKWKNDDVNKGLWVLYYNPLDSVRQGVEKKVLDAETAKRREKESAKEEKLEARRKKEERRLKRAEEMEEQRIAEARKAEEDYRRRQEEAKKRKSSSFGSWRR
;
A
#
# COMPACT_ATOMS: atom_id res chain seq x y z
N MET A 1 32.88 -38.77 38.63
CA MET A 1 33.40 -39.63 37.56
C MET A 1 32.34 -39.80 36.48
N PRO A 2 32.67 -39.55 35.21
CA PRO A 2 31.96 -40.07 34.03
C PRO A 2 32.47 -41.51 33.74
N PRO A 3 32.20 -42.13 32.58
CA PRO A 3 30.92 -42.55 31.99
C PRO A 3 30.96 -44.07 31.65
N LEU A 4 30.11 -44.49 30.71
CA LEU A 4 30.22 -45.67 29.81
C LEU A 4 29.09 -46.73 29.99
N PRO A 5 28.92 -47.65 29.01
CA PRO A 5 27.88 -47.67 27.98
C PRO A 5 27.02 -48.95 28.17
N VAL A 6 26.09 -49.34 27.30
CA VAL A 6 26.19 -50.29 26.16
C VAL A 6 24.72 -50.79 26.02
N LEU A 7 24.02 -50.96 24.89
CA LEU A 7 24.21 -51.94 23.82
C LEU A 7 23.17 -51.68 22.74
N LEU A 8 23.63 -51.75 21.49
CA LEU A 8 22.79 -52.00 20.33
C LEU A 8 22.10 -53.36 20.46
N ARG A 9 20.80 -53.39 20.14
CA ARG A 9 20.14 -54.59 19.60
C ARG A 9 19.35 -54.20 18.35
N THR A 10 19.99 -54.44 17.22
CA THR A 10 19.31 -54.80 15.99
C THR A 10 18.59 -56.13 16.23
N LEU A 11 17.37 -56.26 15.69
CA LEU A 11 17.03 -57.29 14.70
C LEU A 11 15.53 -57.25 14.35
N LEU A 12 15.29 -57.68 13.11
CA LEU A 12 14.06 -58.22 12.52
C LEU A 12 12.98 -57.25 11.98
N ARG A 13 13.13 -57.00 10.68
CA ARG A 13 12.06 -56.75 9.70
C ARG A 13 11.16 -57.98 9.56
N PRO A 14 9.83 -57.78 9.51
CA PRO A 14 8.94 -58.54 8.65
C PRO A 14 8.61 -57.74 7.39
N SER A 15 8.89 -58.37 6.26
CA SER A 15 8.43 -58.02 4.91
C SER A 15 6.91 -58.18 4.85
N ILE A 16 6.17 -57.08 4.67
CA ILE A 16 4.75 -57.14 4.29
C ILE A 16 4.59 -56.43 2.94
N SER A 17 3.96 -57.19 2.05
CA SER A 17 3.84 -56.99 0.62
C SER A 17 3.14 -55.70 0.23
N ARG A 18 3.70 -55.07 -0.81
CA ARG A 18 3.08 -54.04 -1.64
C ARG A 18 1.71 -54.49 -2.14
N ALA A 19 0.66 -53.83 -1.69
CA ALA A 19 -0.58 -53.67 -2.44
C ALA A 19 -0.80 -52.17 -2.65
N THR A 20 -0.36 -51.66 -3.80
CA THR A 20 -0.67 -50.31 -4.27
C THR A 20 -2.12 -50.29 -4.75
N LEU A 21 -3.05 -50.00 -3.86
CA LEU A 21 -4.32 -49.40 -4.24
C LEU A 21 -4.21 -47.92 -3.90
N ALA A 22 -4.14 -47.12 -4.96
CA ALA A 22 -4.03 -45.68 -4.91
C ALA A 22 -5.03 -45.08 -3.92
N PRO A 23 -4.64 -44.07 -3.11
CA PRO A 23 -5.63 -43.23 -2.49
C PRO A 23 -6.37 -42.56 -3.65
N ARG A 24 -7.65 -42.91 -3.82
CA ARG A 24 -8.58 -42.06 -4.53
C ARG A 24 -8.51 -40.73 -3.78
N TYR A 25 -7.75 -39.79 -4.32
CA TYR A 25 -7.96 -38.38 -4.08
C TYR A 25 -9.36 -38.08 -4.63
N ALA A 26 -10.39 -38.43 -3.88
CA ALA A 26 -11.63 -37.69 -3.88
C ALA A 26 -11.23 -36.31 -3.33
N SER A 27 -10.69 -35.48 -4.22
CA SER A 27 -10.60 -34.06 -4.00
C SER A 27 -12.04 -33.58 -3.91
N SER A 28 -12.56 -33.59 -2.69
CA SER A 28 -13.69 -32.77 -2.30
C SER A 28 -13.20 -31.32 -2.28
N HIS A 29 -12.86 -30.79 -3.46
CA HIS A 29 -12.97 -29.36 -3.70
C HIS A 29 -14.47 -29.07 -3.70
N ALA A 30 -15.01 -28.82 -2.51
CA ALA A 30 -16.20 -28.00 -2.41
C ALA A 30 -15.92 -26.74 -3.27
N PRO A 31 -16.77 -26.42 -4.26
CA PRO A 31 -16.57 -25.21 -5.03
C PRO A 31 -16.59 -24.02 -4.06
N PRO A 32 -15.68 -23.04 -4.21
CA PRO A 32 -15.71 -21.84 -3.38
C PRO A 32 -17.10 -21.22 -3.50
N THR A 33 -17.79 -21.11 -2.37
CA THR A 33 -19.22 -20.79 -2.26
C THR A 33 -19.57 -19.34 -2.63
N SER A 34 -18.61 -18.57 -3.13
CA SER A 34 -18.81 -17.22 -3.66
C SER A 34 -18.21 -17.11 -5.06
N THR A 35 -19.04 -17.35 -6.08
CA THR A 35 -18.73 -17.13 -7.51
C THR A 35 -18.78 -15.64 -7.89
N ILE A 36 -19.24 -14.78 -6.98
CA ILE A 36 -19.34 -13.33 -7.16
C ILE A 36 -17.93 -12.74 -7.37
N GLY A 37 -17.75 -11.96 -8.44
CA GLY A 37 -16.46 -11.38 -8.81
C GLY A 37 -15.68 -12.14 -9.88
N LEU A 38 -16.18 -13.27 -10.39
CA LEU A 38 -15.63 -13.92 -11.58
C LEU A 38 -15.73 -13.01 -12.81
N ARG A 39 -14.72 -13.05 -13.66
CA ARG A 39 -14.53 -12.11 -14.78
C ARG A 39 -14.58 -12.78 -16.14
N ASP A 40 -15.16 -12.09 -17.12
CA ASP A 40 -15.10 -12.42 -18.55
C ASP A 40 -15.36 -13.93 -18.81
N SER A 41 -14.36 -14.66 -19.34
CA SER A 41 -14.46 -16.09 -19.67
C SER A 41 -14.47 -17.04 -18.45
N ALA A 42 -14.14 -16.54 -17.25
CA ALA A 42 -14.17 -17.32 -16.01
C ALA A 42 -15.58 -17.43 -15.40
N ILE A 43 -16.58 -16.77 -16.00
CA ILE A 43 -17.97 -16.82 -15.55
C ILE A 43 -18.58 -18.17 -15.99
N PRO A 44 -19.08 -19.00 -15.05
CA PRO A 44 -19.53 -20.37 -15.35
C PRO A 44 -20.91 -20.44 -16.04
N HIS A 45 -21.58 -19.29 -16.22
CA HIS A 45 -22.94 -19.23 -16.74
C HIS A 45 -22.94 -18.95 -18.25
N ARG A 46 -23.64 -19.80 -19.01
CA ARG A 46 -23.80 -19.62 -20.46
C ARG A 46 -24.73 -18.47 -20.83
N THR A 47 -25.81 -18.30 -20.08
CA THR A 47 -26.81 -17.25 -20.30
C THR A 47 -26.76 -16.26 -19.14
N VAL A 48 -26.58 -14.98 -19.46
CA VAL A 48 -26.41 -13.90 -18.48
C VAL A 48 -27.28 -12.70 -18.87
N ARG A 49 -27.57 -11.85 -17.89
CA ARG A 49 -28.24 -10.56 -18.09
C ARG A 49 -27.26 -9.44 -17.78
N LEU A 50 -27.05 -8.53 -18.74
CA LEU A 50 -26.21 -7.37 -18.55
C LEU A 50 -26.97 -6.30 -17.76
N ALA A 51 -26.36 -5.81 -16.68
CA ALA A 51 -26.83 -4.67 -15.90
C ALA A 51 -26.39 -3.37 -16.59
N THR A 52 -27.36 -2.63 -17.11
CA THR A 52 -27.21 -1.29 -17.68
C THR A 52 -27.62 -0.24 -16.62
N PRO A 53 -27.21 1.03 -16.75
CA PRO A 53 -27.67 2.09 -15.84
C PRO A 53 -29.19 2.28 -15.86
N THR A 54 -29.85 1.92 -16.96
CA THR A 54 -31.31 1.98 -17.16
C THR A 54 -32.06 0.75 -16.65
N GLY A 55 -31.37 -0.34 -16.28
CA GLY A 55 -32.01 -1.56 -15.78
C GLY A 55 -31.28 -2.84 -16.16
N LEU A 56 -32.03 -3.94 -16.26
CA LEU A 56 -31.50 -5.25 -16.66
C LEU A 56 -31.88 -5.53 -18.10
N SER A 57 -30.88 -5.80 -18.94
CA SER A 57 -31.09 -6.25 -20.32
C SER A 57 -31.78 -7.62 -20.39
N GLN A 58 -32.21 -7.98 -21.60
CA GLN A 58 -32.73 -9.33 -21.87
C GLN A 58 -31.62 -10.38 -21.70
N PRO A 59 -31.98 -11.64 -21.36
CA PRO A 59 -31.01 -12.73 -21.26
C PRO A 59 -30.27 -12.93 -22.59
N GLN A 60 -28.94 -12.90 -22.55
CA GLN A 60 -28.07 -13.06 -23.70
C GLN A 60 -27.00 -14.13 -23.42
N SER A 61 -26.46 -14.73 -24.47
CA SER A 61 -25.37 -15.70 -24.34
C SER A 61 -24.07 -14.97 -23.99
N LEU A 62 -23.28 -15.49 -23.06
CA LEU A 62 -21.99 -14.92 -22.71
C LEU A 62 -21.06 -14.84 -23.94
N SER A 63 -21.13 -15.86 -24.82
CA SER A 63 -20.38 -15.91 -26.07
C SER A 63 -20.71 -14.78 -27.05
N SER A 64 -21.94 -14.23 -27.02
CA SER A 64 -22.31 -13.10 -27.88
C SER A 64 -21.88 -11.75 -27.30
N ILE A 65 -21.74 -11.66 -25.98
CA ILE A 65 -21.41 -10.40 -25.30
C ILE A 65 -19.89 -10.16 -25.30
N LEU A 66 -19.07 -11.20 -25.06
CA LEU A 66 -17.61 -11.10 -25.02
C LEU A 66 -16.98 -10.34 -26.23
N PRO A 67 -17.38 -10.57 -27.49
CA PRO A 67 -16.82 -9.82 -28.62
C PRO A 67 -17.37 -8.39 -28.79
N THR A 68 -18.39 -8.00 -28.03
CA THR A 68 -19.05 -6.69 -28.18
C THR A 68 -18.22 -5.55 -27.56
N TYR A 69 -17.31 -5.86 -26.63
CA TYR A 69 -16.46 -4.87 -25.97
C TYR A 69 -14.98 -5.21 -26.11
N ASP A 70 -14.15 -4.18 -25.93
CA ASP A 70 -12.70 -4.35 -25.92
C ASP A 70 -12.22 -4.82 -24.54
N PRO A 71 -11.64 -6.04 -24.43
CA PRO A 71 -11.17 -6.60 -23.17
C PRO A 71 -9.97 -5.83 -22.57
N SER A 72 -9.33 -4.94 -23.33
CA SER A 72 -8.25 -4.10 -22.80
C SER A 72 -8.77 -2.95 -21.93
N HIS A 73 -9.96 -2.43 -22.23
CA HIS A 73 -10.57 -1.27 -21.57
C HIS A 73 -11.72 -1.66 -20.61
N HIS A 74 -12.44 -2.72 -20.92
CA HIS A 74 -13.62 -3.14 -20.15
C HIS A 74 -13.48 -4.60 -19.70
N SER A 75 -14.13 -4.92 -18.58
CA SER A 75 -14.26 -6.28 -18.07
C SER A 75 -15.68 -6.52 -17.60
N LEU A 76 -16.20 -7.72 -17.89
CA LEU A 76 -17.48 -8.19 -17.36
C LEU A 76 -17.24 -8.82 -15.99
N ILE A 77 -18.02 -8.41 -15.00
CA ILE A 77 -17.95 -8.93 -13.63
C ILE A 77 -19.30 -9.54 -13.27
N LEU A 78 -19.28 -10.76 -12.73
CA LEU A 78 -20.47 -11.40 -12.17
C LEU A 78 -20.85 -10.74 -10.83
N VAL A 79 -22.04 -10.15 -10.75
CA VAL A 79 -22.52 -9.38 -9.60
C VAL A 79 -23.47 -10.20 -8.72
N SER A 80 -24.40 -10.93 -9.32
CA SER A 80 -25.35 -11.77 -8.57
C SER A 80 -25.74 -13.00 -9.39
N THR A 81 -25.99 -14.08 -8.68
CA THR A 81 -26.50 -15.36 -9.19
C THR A 81 -27.92 -15.64 -8.69
N ASP A 82 -28.52 -14.70 -7.95
CA ASP A 82 -29.78 -14.87 -7.23
C ASP A 82 -30.96 -14.65 -8.18
N GLY A 83 -31.17 -15.59 -9.10
CA GLY A 83 -32.25 -15.53 -10.06
C GLY A 83 -32.18 -16.59 -11.15
N PRO A 84 -33.17 -16.62 -12.08
CA PRO A 84 -33.19 -17.58 -13.17
C PRO A 84 -32.01 -17.41 -14.14
N HIS A 85 -31.42 -16.21 -14.17
CA HIS A 85 -30.24 -15.89 -14.99
C HIS A 85 -29.25 -15.06 -14.17
N ALA A 86 -27.96 -15.36 -14.33
CA ALA A 86 -26.88 -14.63 -13.68
C ALA A 86 -26.78 -13.19 -14.19
N ILE A 87 -26.53 -12.25 -13.29
CA ILE A 87 -26.43 -10.82 -13.59
C ILE A 87 -24.96 -10.41 -13.67
N VAL A 88 -24.56 -9.91 -14.83
CA VAL A 88 -23.21 -9.42 -15.11
C VAL A 88 -23.23 -7.90 -15.30
N LYS A 89 -22.16 -7.23 -14.88
CA LYS A 89 -21.98 -5.78 -15.06
C LYS A 89 -20.72 -5.53 -15.87
N LEU A 90 -20.82 -4.68 -16.89
CA LEU A 90 -19.66 -4.17 -17.61
C LEU A 90 -19.03 -3.05 -16.78
N VAL A 91 -17.75 -3.20 -16.46
CA VAL A 91 -16.98 -2.22 -15.68
C VAL A 91 -15.78 -1.78 -16.49
N SER A 92 -15.56 -0.47 -16.57
CA SER A 92 -14.35 0.09 -17.14
C SER A 92 -13.17 -0.16 -16.21
N ARG A 93 -12.06 -0.69 -16.76
CA ARG A 93 -10.82 -0.93 -16.01
C ARG A 93 -10.18 0.36 -15.49
N ALA A 94 -10.42 1.49 -16.17
CA ALA A 94 -9.96 2.78 -15.71
C ALA A 94 -10.66 3.18 -14.40
N GLU A 95 -11.99 3.09 -14.39
CA GLU A 95 -12.80 3.38 -13.20
C GLU A 95 -12.54 2.40 -12.05
N GLU A 96 -12.34 1.11 -12.35
CA GLU A 96 -12.01 0.12 -11.33
C GLU A 96 -10.70 0.48 -10.64
N ARG A 97 -9.67 0.82 -11.41
CA ARG A 97 -8.37 1.22 -10.88
C ARG A 97 -8.46 2.51 -10.07
N GLU A 98 -9.29 3.46 -10.49
CA GLU A 98 -9.51 4.70 -9.72
C GLU A 98 -10.23 4.41 -8.40
N LYS A 99 -11.32 3.62 -8.43
CA LYS A 99 -12.04 3.19 -7.23
C LYS A 99 -11.16 2.37 -6.29
N GLU A 100 -10.29 1.53 -6.82
CA GLU A 100 -9.33 0.76 -6.04
C GLU A 100 -8.30 1.67 -5.37
N LYS A 101 -7.74 2.65 -6.10
CA LYS A 101 -6.85 3.66 -5.51
C LYS A 101 -7.54 4.47 -4.42
N GLU A 102 -8.77 4.91 -4.65
CA GLU A 102 -9.54 5.62 -3.63
C GLU A 102 -9.81 4.76 -2.39
N LYS A 103 -10.14 3.48 -2.59
CA LYS A 103 -10.33 2.54 -1.48
C LYS A 103 -9.03 2.32 -0.73
N GLU A 104 -7.92 2.11 -1.42
CA GLU A 104 -6.60 1.94 -0.81
C GLU A 104 -6.20 3.20 -0.04
N ASP A 105 -6.41 4.39 -0.60
CA ASP A 105 -6.12 5.66 0.07
C ASP A 105 -7.02 5.84 1.30
N LYS A 106 -8.32 5.58 1.20
CA LYS A 106 -9.27 5.60 2.33
C LYS A 106 -8.89 4.60 3.41
N GLU A 107 -8.53 3.37 3.03
CA GLU A 107 -8.07 2.35 3.97
C GLU A 107 -6.74 2.73 4.62
N ARG A 108 -5.81 3.33 3.87
CA ARG A 108 -4.52 3.77 4.39
C ARG A 108 -4.69 4.89 5.42
N VAL A 109 -5.56 5.86 5.14
CA VAL A 109 -5.95 6.91 6.10
C VAL A 109 -6.61 6.26 7.32
N LYS A 110 -7.60 5.38 7.11
CA LYS A 110 -8.29 4.68 8.21
C LYS A 110 -7.36 3.84 9.09
N ARG A 111 -6.38 3.14 8.50
CA ARG A 111 -5.37 2.36 9.25
C ARG A 111 -4.47 3.25 10.09
N LYS A 112 -4.07 4.41 9.56
CA LYS A 112 -3.27 5.40 10.30
C LYS A 112 -4.05 6.11 11.39
N MET A 113 -5.35 6.25 11.20
CA MET A 113 -6.30 6.79 12.17
C MET A 113 -6.97 5.70 13.03
N GLY A 114 -6.37 4.51 13.10
CA GLY A 114 -6.88 3.43 13.92
C GLY A 114 -7.07 3.92 15.34
N MET A 115 -8.32 3.91 15.80
CA MET A 115 -8.67 4.38 17.13
C MET A 115 -8.28 3.30 18.14
N GLU A 116 -7.24 3.59 18.93
CA GLU A 116 -6.77 2.69 19.98
C GLU A 116 -7.47 3.00 21.31
N GLU A 117 -7.71 1.97 22.11
CA GLU A 117 -8.21 2.11 23.48
C GLU A 117 -7.02 2.16 24.43
N LYS A 118 -6.90 3.26 25.18
CA LYS A 118 -5.79 3.52 26.10
C LYS A 118 -6.31 3.72 27.50
N GLU A 119 -5.62 3.10 28.46
CA GLU A 119 -5.94 3.20 29.88
C GLU A 119 -4.99 4.18 30.58
N VAL A 120 -5.56 5.13 31.33
CA VAL A 120 -4.82 6.04 32.20
C VAL A 120 -5.15 5.70 33.65
N GLN A 121 -4.20 5.07 34.33
CA GLN A 121 -4.34 4.75 35.75
C GLN A 121 -3.97 5.94 36.63
N VAL A 122 -4.89 6.28 37.53
CA VAL A 122 -4.78 7.36 38.50
C VAL A 122 -4.95 6.78 39.90
N SER A 123 -4.07 7.16 40.83
CA SER A 123 -4.18 6.73 42.21
C SER A 123 -5.01 7.73 43.00
N TRP A 124 -5.85 7.26 43.93
CA TRP A 124 -6.59 8.17 44.81
C TRP A 124 -5.67 9.06 45.67
N GLN A 125 -4.49 8.56 46.05
CA GLN A 125 -3.48 9.28 46.82
C GLN A 125 -2.48 10.09 45.95
N SER A 126 -2.75 10.25 44.65
CA SER A 126 -1.89 11.05 43.79
C SER A 126 -1.86 12.51 44.27
N ALA A 127 -0.66 13.10 44.29
CA ALA A 127 -0.50 14.52 44.57
C ALA A 127 -1.09 15.36 43.44
N LYS A 128 -1.43 16.64 43.70
CA LYS A 128 -2.05 17.53 42.71
C LYS A 128 -1.28 17.58 41.38
N GLY A 129 0.05 17.71 41.42
CA GLY A 129 0.85 17.74 40.19
C GLY A 129 0.84 16.41 39.40
N ASP A 130 0.69 15.26 40.08
CA ASP A 130 0.54 13.96 39.38
C ASP A 130 -0.86 13.84 38.77
N LEU A 131 -1.90 14.34 39.45
CA LEU A 131 -3.25 14.40 38.90
C LEU A 131 -3.31 15.27 37.64
N GLU A 132 -2.71 16.46 37.66
CA GLU A 132 -2.61 17.36 36.51
C GLU A 132 -1.87 16.68 35.36
N HIS A 133 -0.73 16.04 35.63
CA HIS A 133 0.01 15.33 34.58
C HIS A 133 -0.78 14.17 33.95
N LYS A 134 -1.53 13.40 34.77
CA LYS A 134 -2.40 12.32 34.28
C LYS A 134 -3.59 12.85 33.50
N LEU A 135 -4.15 13.98 33.93
CA LEU A 135 -5.21 14.70 33.23
C LEU A 135 -4.74 15.17 31.85
N ASP A 136 -3.59 15.83 31.77
CA ASP A 136 -2.98 16.28 30.52
C ASP A 136 -2.66 15.11 29.60
N THR A 137 -2.20 14.00 30.17
CA THR A 137 -1.97 12.76 29.42
C THR A 137 -3.28 12.26 28.81
N ALA A 138 -4.35 12.16 29.60
CA ALA A 138 -5.67 11.73 29.12
C ALA A 138 -6.23 12.69 28.05
N LYS A 139 -6.11 14.01 28.27
CA LYS A 139 -6.50 15.05 27.31
C LYS A 139 -5.73 14.91 25.99
N GLY A 140 -4.41 14.78 26.06
CA GLY A 140 -3.54 14.62 24.89
C GLY A 140 -3.77 13.32 24.12
N LEU A 141 -4.26 12.25 24.78
CA LEU A 141 -4.68 11.02 24.09
C LEU A 141 -6.00 11.23 23.33
N LEU A 142 -6.99 11.89 23.93
CA LEU A 142 -8.24 12.26 23.24
C LEU A 142 -7.97 13.19 22.06
N GLU A 143 -7.07 14.17 22.22
CA GLU A 143 -6.67 15.10 21.14
C GLU A 143 -6.01 14.41 19.95
N LYS A 144 -5.36 13.26 20.18
CA LYS A 144 -4.79 12.41 19.11
C LYS A 144 -5.85 11.56 18.40
N GLY A 145 -7.06 11.48 18.94
CA GLY A 145 -8.14 10.66 18.41
C GLY A 145 -8.22 9.25 19.01
N ASP A 146 -7.53 8.99 20.12
CA ASP A 146 -7.61 7.72 20.85
C ASP A 146 -8.81 7.71 21.81
N ARG A 147 -9.32 6.51 22.12
CA ARG A 147 -10.27 6.33 23.22
C ARG A 147 -9.51 6.25 24.53
N VAL A 148 -10.06 6.88 25.56
CA VAL A 148 -9.42 6.91 26.87
C VAL A 148 -10.33 6.31 27.92
N GLN A 149 -9.78 5.36 28.67
CA GLN A 149 -10.34 4.82 29.88
C GLN A 149 -9.53 5.34 31.07
N VAL A 150 -10.13 6.15 31.94
CA VAL A 150 -9.46 6.64 33.13
C VAL A 150 -9.84 5.76 34.30
N VAL A 151 -8.86 5.10 34.91
CA VAL A 151 -9.07 4.14 36.00
C VAL A 151 -8.51 4.72 37.29
N PHE A 152 -9.39 5.04 38.23
CA PHE A 152 -9.05 5.47 39.57
C PHE A 152 -9.01 4.27 40.51
N ALA A 153 -7.85 4.00 41.09
CA ALA A 153 -7.62 2.86 41.98
C ALA A 153 -6.83 3.25 43.23
N ASN A 154 -6.95 2.42 44.27
CA ASN A 154 -6.20 2.61 45.51
C ASN A 154 -4.81 1.97 45.40
N ARG A 155 -3.78 2.64 45.94
CA ARG A 155 -2.46 1.99 46.12
C ARG A 155 -2.55 0.88 47.17
N LYS A 156 -1.80 -0.22 46.95
CA LYS A 156 -1.78 -1.40 47.85
C LYS A 156 -1.46 -1.09 49.33
N ARG A 157 -0.79 0.02 49.64
CA ARG A 157 -0.39 0.42 51.00
C ARG A 157 -0.80 1.85 51.36
N GLY A 158 -1.73 2.44 50.61
CA GLY A 158 -2.17 3.81 50.87
C GLY A 158 -3.43 3.85 51.72
N ASP A 159 -3.53 4.85 52.59
CA ASP A 159 -4.72 5.09 53.38
C ASP A 159 -5.95 5.32 52.48
N PRO A 160 -7.13 4.84 52.89
CA PRO A 160 -8.35 5.05 52.13
C PRO A 160 -8.68 6.54 52.07
N VAL A 161 -8.85 7.04 50.85
CA VAL A 161 -9.30 8.42 50.61
C VAL A 161 -10.81 8.50 50.85
N GLY A 162 -11.27 9.57 51.50
CA GLY A 162 -12.68 9.82 51.76
C GLY A 162 -13.49 10.05 50.47
N ASP A 163 -14.75 9.62 50.46
CA ASP A 163 -15.57 9.64 49.24
C ASP A 163 -15.83 11.05 48.68
N ALA A 164 -15.84 12.08 49.54
CA ALA A 164 -15.95 13.47 49.11
C ALA A 164 -14.75 13.90 48.26
N GLN A 165 -13.53 13.51 48.66
CA GLN A 165 -12.32 13.82 47.91
C GLN A 165 -12.24 13.02 46.61
N LYS A 166 -12.70 11.76 46.60
CA LYS A 166 -12.80 10.97 45.35
C LYS A 166 -13.69 11.65 44.33
N LYS A 167 -14.87 12.12 44.74
CA LYS A 167 -15.79 12.86 43.87
C LYS A 167 -15.15 14.12 43.30
N GLN A 168 -14.47 14.93 44.13
CA GLN A 168 -13.77 16.12 43.64
C GLN A 168 -12.73 15.81 42.57
N VAL A 169 -11.97 14.73 42.71
CA VAL A 169 -10.99 14.30 41.70
C VAL A 169 -11.69 13.85 40.43
N VAL A 170 -12.78 13.10 40.53
CA VAL A 170 -13.55 12.67 39.36
C VAL A 170 -14.19 13.86 38.64
N ASP A 171 -14.80 14.79 39.37
CA ASP A 171 -15.43 15.99 38.80
C ASP A 171 -14.40 16.86 38.06
N LEU A 172 -13.16 16.96 38.59
CA LEU A 172 -12.06 17.64 37.92
C LEU A 172 -11.72 16.98 36.57
N PHE A 173 -11.63 15.65 36.54
CA PHE A 173 -11.39 14.91 35.29
C PHE A 173 -12.56 15.02 34.33
N ASP A 174 -13.80 14.97 34.82
CA ASP A 174 -14.99 15.04 33.98
C ASP A 174 -15.12 16.40 33.30
N ALA A 175 -14.88 17.49 34.04
CA ALA A 175 -14.89 18.84 33.51
C ALA A 175 -13.84 19.03 32.41
N ALA A 176 -12.59 18.62 32.66
CA ALA A 176 -11.50 18.83 31.70
C ALA A 176 -11.59 17.91 30.47
N LEU A 177 -11.98 16.65 30.65
CA LEU A 177 -12.10 15.70 29.54
C LEU A 177 -13.36 15.95 28.70
N GLY A 178 -14.41 16.53 29.29
CA GLY A 178 -15.61 16.96 28.57
C GLY A 178 -15.37 18.04 27.52
N GLU A 179 -14.27 18.81 27.61
CA GLU A 179 -13.89 19.81 26.61
C GLU A 179 -13.45 19.18 25.28
N VAL A 180 -12.80 18.01 25.34
CA VAL A 180 -12.15 17.36 24.19
C VAL A 180 -12.77 16.02 23.83
N GLY A 181 -13.61 15.46 24.71
CA GLY A 181 -14.19 14.14 24.58
C GLY A 181 -15.64 14.06 25.02
N LYS A 182 -16.29 12.97 24.64
CA LYS A 182 -17.66 12.62 24.99
C LYS A 182 -17.70 11.25 25.66
N LYS A 183 -18.43 11.12 26.78
CA LYS A 183 -18.66 9.83 27.41
C LYS A 183 -19.39 8.88 26.47
N TRP A 184 -18.85 7.67 26.27
CA TRP A 184 -19.44 6.66 25.39
C TRP A 184 -20.06 5.49 26.15
N LYS A 185 -19.72 5.36 27.43
CA LYS A 185 -20.26 4.38 28.37
C LYS A 185 -20.47 5.07 29.71
N ASN A 186 -21.41 4.57 30.50
CA ASN A 186 -21.59 5.01 31.88
C ASN A 186 -20.37 4.66 32.72
N ASP A 187 -20.12 5.48 33.74
CA ASP A 187 -19.01 5.29 34.67
C ASP A 187 -19.20 3.99 35.46
N ASP A 188 -18.12 3.22 35.61
CA ASP A 188 -18.13 1.98 36.39
C ASP A 188 -17.59 2.27 37.78
N VAL A 189 -18.46 2.20 38.78
CA VAL A 189 -18.13 2.45 40.18
C VAL A 189 -18.23 1.14 40.95
N ASN A 190 -17.07 0.54 41.20
CA ASN A 190 -16.95 -0.67 42.01
C ASN A 190 -16.21 -0.37 43.31
N LYS A 191 -16.30 -1.23 44.33
CA LYS A 191 -15.75 -0.97 45.68
C LYS A 191 -14.24 -0.65 45.66
N GLY A 192 -13.88 0.63 45.54
CA GLY A 192 -12.50 1.14 45.47
C GLY A 192 -11.96 1.42 44.06
N LEU A 193 -12.73 1.11 43.01
CA LEU A 193 -12.38 1.31 41.61
C LEU A 193 -13.41 2.22 40.94
N TRP A 194 -12.96 3.27 40.27
CA TRP A 194 -13.85 4.11 39.46
C TRP A 194 -13.26 4.22 38.06
N VAL A 195 -14.06 3.89 37.05
CA VAL A 195 -13.63 3.95 35.65
C VAL A 195 -14.50 4.92 34.87
N LEU A 196 -13.85 5.86 34.17
CA LEU A 196 -14.50 6.76 33.22
C LEU A 196 -14.13 6.38 31.78
N TYR A 197 -15.08 6.56 30.86
CA TYR A 197 -14.96 6.11 29.48
C TYR A 197 -15.21 7.25 28.49
N TYR A 198 -14.18 7.73 27.79
CA TYR A 198 -14.27 8.85 26.83
C TYR A 198 -13.89 8.45 25.41
N ASN A 199 -14.71 8.91 24.45
CA ASN A 199 -14.36 9.01 23.04
C ASN A 199 -13.88 10.43 22.73
N PRO A 200 -12.97 10.61 21.77
CA PRO A 200 -12.63 11.93 21.27
C PRO A 200 -13.84 12.56 20.53
N LEU A 201 -13.95 13.89 20.58
CA LEU A 201 -14.98 14.60 19.81
C LEU A 201 -14.76 14.44 18.30
N ASP A 202 -15.85 14.45 17.53
CA ASP A 202 -15.77 14.33 16.06
C ASP A 202 -14.99 15.49 15.42
N SER A 203 -15.03 16.69 16.02
CA SER A 203 -14.22 17.84 15.59
C SER A 203 -12.71 17.59 15.71
N VAL A 204 -12.28 17.00 16.83
CA VAL A 204 -10.90 16.59 17.06
C VAL A 204 -10.50 15.53 16.05
N ARG A 205 -11.36 14.53 15.82
CA ARG A 205 -11.12 13.47 14.83
C ARG A 205 -10.96 14.01 13.41
N GLN A 206 -11.84 14.92 12.99
CA GLN A 206 -11.73 15.60 11.70
C GLN A 206 -10.43 16.41 11.58
N GLY A 207 -10.01 17.06 12.67
CA GLY A 207 -8.74 17.77 12.73
C GLY A 207 -7.53 16.85 12.53
N VAL A 208 -7.52 15.69 13.18
CA VAL A 208 -6.49 14.65 12.99
C VAL A 208 -6.54 14.08 11.57
N GLU A 209 -7.73 13.82 11.04
CA GLU A 209 -7.94 13.31 9.67
C GLU A 209 -7.32 14.24 8.64
N LYS A 210 -7.63 15.54 8.76
CA LYS A 210 -7.09 16.58 7.89
C LYS A 210 -5.57 16.62 7.96
N LYS A 211 -4.98 16.58 9.16
CA LYS A 211 -3.51 16.55 9.33
C LYS A 211 -2.86 15.33 8.67
N VAL A 212 -3.48 14.15 8.79
CA VAL A 212 -2.98 12.92 8.16
C VAL A 212 -3.07 13.01 6.65
N LEU A 213 -4.18 13.51 6.12
CA LEU A 213 -4.39 13.71 4.68
C LEU A 213 -3.41 14.73 4.10
N ASP A 214 -3.20 15.86 4.77
CA ASP A 214 -2.26 16.90 4.36
C ASP A 214 -0.82 16.37 4.35
N ALA A 215 -0.41 15.63 5.39
CA ALA A 215 0.92 15.01 5.44
C ALA A 215 1.11 13.98 4.31
N GLU A 216 0.07 13.25 3.94
CA GLU A 216 0.12 12.23 2.90
C GLU A 216 0.17 12.83 1.49
N THR A 217 -0.63 13.86 1.24
CA THR A 217 -0.59 14.60 -0.03
C THR A 217 0.73 15.33 -0.21
N ALA A 218 1.30 15.91 0.85
CA ALA A 218 2.65 16.49 0.82
C ALA A 218 3.71 15.46 0.44
N LYS A 219 3.71 14.29 1.11
CA LYS A 219 4.64 13.19 0.80
C LYS A 219 4.48 12.65 -0.62
N ARG A 220 3.25 12.67 -1.17
CA ARG A 220 2.99 12.27 -2.56
C ARG A 220 3.56 13.29 -3.55
N ARG A 221 3.31 14.59 -3.33
CA ARG A 221 3.83 15.68 -4.17
C ARG A 221 5.36 15.69 -4.19
N GLU A 222 6.00 15.49 -3.05
CA GLU A 222 7.46 15.40 -2.94
C GLU A 222 8.02 14.20 -3.72
N LYS A 223 7.35 13.04 -3.65
CA LYS A 223 7.74 11.86 -4.45
C LYS A 223 7.54 12.07 -5.95
N GLU A 224 6.50 12.80 -6.34
CA GLU A 224 6.22 13.11 -7.75
C GLU A 224 7.26 14.09 -8.30
N SER A 225 7.55 15.19 -7.59
CA SER A 225 8.60 16.15 -8.01
C SER A 225 9.99 15.51 -8.07
N ALA A 226 10.36 14.67 -7.09
CA ALA A 226 11.63 13.95 -7.11
C ALA A 226 11.73 12.95 -8.29
N LYS A 227 10.61 12.37 -8.74
CA LYS A 227 10.57 11.50 -9.93
C LYS A 227 10.74 12.31 -11.21
N GLU A 228 10.09 13.47 -11.30
CA GLU A 228 10.18 14.38 -12.44
C GLU A 228 11.61 14.92 -12.59
N GLU A 229 12.22 15.39 -11.51
CA GLU A 229 13.61 15.85 -11.49
C GLU A 229 14.58 14.74 -11.95
N LYS A 230 14.37 13.51 -11.46
CA LYS A 230 15.17 12.35 -11.87
C LYS A 230 15.00 12.00 -13.35
N LEU A 231 13.79 12.15 -13.89
CA LEU A 231 13.51 11.91 -15.31
C LEU A 231 14.15 12.99 -16.18
N GLU A 232 14.08 14.25 -15.77
CA GLU A 232 14.70 15.39 -16.45
C GLU A 232 16.23 15.27 -16.45
N ALA A 233 16.83 14.90 -15.31
CA ALA A 233 18.26 14.64 -15.21
C ALA A 233 18.71 13.50 -16.15
N ARG A 234 17.89 12.46 -16.32
CA ARG A 234 18.14 11.38 -17.28
C ARG A 234 18.08 11.87 -18.72
N ARG A 235 17.05 12.65 -19.08
CA ARG A 235 16.91 13.26 -20.42
C ARG A 235 18.10 14.16 -20.74
N LYS A 236 18.50 15.03 -19.81
CA LYS A 236 19.67 15.92 -19.95
C LYS A 236 20.99 15.14 -20.09
N LYS A 237 21.13 14.01 -19.40
CA LYS A 237 22.31 13.13 -19.54
C LYS A 237 22.35 12.44 -20.91
N GLU A 238 21.20 12.00 -21.43
CA GLU A 238 21.08 11.39 -22.75
C GLU A 238 21.38 12.40 -23.87
N GLU A 239 20.83 13.60 -23.78
CA GLU A 239 21.10 14.70 -24.71
C GLU A 239 22.60 15.06 -24.73
N ARG A 240 23.26 15.14 -23.57
CA ARG A 240 24.72 15.34 -23.50
C ARG A 240 25.51 14.19 -24.13
N ARG A 241 25.01 12.96 -24.10
CA ARG A 241 25.67 11.82 -24.75
C ARG A 241 25.51 11.88 -26.26
N LEU A 242 24.32 12.26 -26.74
CA LEU A 242 24.06 12.46 -28.17
C LEU A 242 24.92 13.58 -28.72
N LYS A 243 24.94 14.75 -28.08
CA LYS A 243 25.76 15.88 -28.51
C LYS A 243 27.25 15.54 -28.56
N ARG A 244 27.77 14.81 -27.56
CA ARG A 244 29.16 14.33 -27.59
C ARG A 244 29.42 13.32 -28.71
N ALA A 245 28.45 12.47 -29.05
CA ALA A 245 28.59 11.53 -30.15
C ALA A 245 28.60 12.26 -31.50
N GLU A 246 27.72 13.24 -31.69
CA GLU A 246 27.69 14.12 -32.86
C GLU A 246 29.01 14.89 -33.01
N GLU A 247 29.51 15.53 -31.94
CA GLU A 247 30.80 16.24 -31.96
C GLU A 247 31.97 15.31 -32.34
N MET A 248 31.97 14.07 -31.83
CA MET A 248 33.00 13.07 -32.20
C MET A 248 32.86 12.61 -33.66
N GLU A 249 31.64 12.48 -34.17
CA GLU A 249 31.39 12.12 -35.58
C GLU A 249 31.82 13.24 -36.52
N GLU A 250 31.49 14.49 -36.20
CA GLU A 250 31.95 15.67 -36.94
C GLU A 250 33.48 15.76 -36.98
N GLN A 251 34.16 15.50 -35.86
CA GLN A 251 35.62 15.45 -35.81
C GLN A 251 36.18 14.35 -36.72
N ARG A 252 35.57 13.16 -36.72
CA ARG A 252 35.98 12.06 -37.61
C ARG A 252 35.76 12.39 -39.08
N ILE A 253 34.65 13.05 -39.43
CA ILE A 253 34.37 13.49 -40.80
C ILE A 253 35.38 14.56 -41.24
N ALA A 254 35.67 15.53 -40.36
CA ALA A 254 36.64 16.59 -40.66
C ALA A 254 38.06 16.04 -40.84
N GLU A 255 38.47 15.09 -39.99
CA GLU A 255 39.76 14.40 -40.11
C GLU A 255 39.85 13.59 -41.41
N ALA A 256 38.80 12.85 -41.76
CA ALA A 256 38.73 12.10 -43.01
C ALA A 256 38.83 13.02 -44.24
N ARG A 257 38.11 14.15 -44.23
CA ARG A 257 38.18 15.15 -45.30
C ARG A 257 39.58 15.74 -45.44
N LYS A 258 40.22 16.09 -44.31
CA LYS A 258 41.60 16.61 -44.31
C LYS A 258 42.59 15.59 -44.86
N ALA A 259 42.45 14.31 -44.48
CA ALA A 259 43.28 13.23 -45.01
C ALA A 259 43.09 13.03 -46.52
N GLU A 260 41.87 13.16 -47.04
CA GLU A 260 41.57 13.10 -48.47
C GLU A 260 42.20 14.28 -49.24
N GLU A 261 42.09 15.50 -48.70
CA GLU A 261 42.72 16.70 -49.27
C GLU A 261 44.26 16.57 -49.32
N ASP A 262 44.88 16.08 -48.24
CA ASP A 262 46.32 15.80 -48.20
C ASP A 262 46.72 14.70 -49.18
N TYR A 263 45.92 13.64 -49.33
CA TYR A 263 46.16 12.59 -50.32
C TYR A 263 46.10 13.14 -51.74
N ARG A 264 45.09 13.97 -52.06
CA ARG A 264 44.95 14.62 -53.36
C ARG A 264 46.13 15.54 -53.65
N ARG A 265 46.57 16.34 -52.67
CA ARG A 265 47.75 17.21 -52.81
C ARG A 265 49.00 16.41 -53.16
N ARG A 266 49.25 15.29 -52.46
CA ARG A 266 50.38 14.38 -52.75
C ARG A 266 50.29 13.79 -54.16
N GLN A 267 49.10 13.43 -54.63
CA GLN A 267 48.90 12.93 -56.01
C GLN A 267 49.22 14.00 -57.06
N GLU A 268 48.78 15.23 -56.86
CA GLU A 268 49.06 16.35 -57.76
C GLU A 268 50.56 16.71 -57.77
N GLU A 269 51.21 16.75 -56.61
CA GLU A 269 52.66 16.93 -56.49
C GLU A 269 53.42 15.82 -57.22
N ALA A 270 53.01 14.55 -57.05
CA ALA A 270 53.62 13.42 -57.75
C ALA A 270 53.45 13.51 -59.28
N LYS A 271 52.27 13.94 -59.77
CA LYS A 271 52.03 14.19 -61.19
C LYS A 271 52.92 15.33 -61.73
N LYS A 272 53.03 16.45 -61.01
CA LYS A 272 53.91 17.59 -61.37
C LYS A 272 55.39 17.17 -61.43
N ARG A 273 55.86 16.35 -60.49
CA ARG A 273 57.24 15.82 -60.48
C ARG A 273 57.50 14.93 -61.71
N LYS A 274 56.56 14.05 -62.07
CA LYS A 274 56.67 13.20 -63.27
C LYS A 274 56.70 14.01 -64.57
N SER A 275 55.85 15.04 -64.71
CA SER A 275 55.84 15.89 -65.91
C SER A 275 57.09 16.77 -66.04
N SER A 276 57.66 17.25 -64.92
CA SER A 276 58.93 18.00 -64.90
C SER A 276 60.13 17.12 -65.30
N SER A 277 60.19 15.87 -64.83
CA SER A 277 61.27 14.94 -65.16
C SER A 277 61.29 14.53 -66.64
N PHE A 278 60.13 14.49 -67.31
CA PHE A 278 60.01 14.09 -68.72
C PHE A 278 60.43 15.21 -69.70
N GLY A 279 60.38 16.48 -69.29
CA GLY A 279 60.83 17.63 -70.10
C GLY A 279 62.35 17.81 -70.16
N SER A 280 63.12 17.16 -69.28
CA SER A 280 64.58 17.26 -69.22
C SER A 280 65.32 16.33 -70.20
N TRP A 281 64.63 15.39 -70.85
CA TRP A 281 65.24 14.39 -71.74
C TRP A 281 65.12 14.72 -73.24
N ARG A 282 64.52 15.87 -73.59
CA ARG A 282 64.46 16.39 -74.97
C ARG A 282 65.24 17.71 -75.08
N ARG A 283 66.57 17.65 -75.01
CA ARG A 283 67.49 18.69 -75.51
C ARG A 283 68.76 18.05 -75.99
#